data_AF-A0A6N9UQ99-F1
#
_entry.id   AF-A0A6N9UQ99-F1
#
_cell.length_a   1.000
_cell.length_b   1.000
_cell.length_c   1.000
_cell.angle_alpha   90.00
_cell.angle_beta   90.00
_cell.angle_gamma   90.00
#
_symmetry.space_group_name_H-M   'P 1'
#
loop_
_entity.id
_entity.type
_entity.pdbx_description
1 polymer ?
#
loop_
_entity_poly.entity_id
_entity_poly.type
_entity_poly.pdbx_seq_one_letter_code
_entity_poly.pdbx_strand_id
1 'polypeptide(L)'
;MTPLLADPTPGLLRAAPIEPAGHTMTHARLLRYLEIKVHHLIQDQDWDSIRVIGGYDRTAVVSRYEKTGKLFNIERPTAEVHGRDLVVKAFPGADYVQHYALIIATYLAMTGRPADTVTFQPPEQEECRTALNSLDLELDGDLVIVGWGLQYLAPENGVWTRGSGYAWLRAEVAGRRVVYLGFLHSIWGDVAGRVVARLAELGAGDVVYVGKVGSLTPGVEPNAWLATGNTSLVRGAMVSWDDFFGDYAAAHDGVRSGLHVSSPSILLENRDWLAQHTASYSFVDPEIGPMGAAARQAGIRFGYLHVISNNLATHYPADLSNERHSDVLRRRAVLVDRIRTIITGRLTASPTHTLGESR
;
A
#
# COMPACT_ATOMS: atom_id res chain seq x y z
N MET A 1 -9.73 29.46 -28.79
CA MET A 1 -9.41 28.62 -27.63
C MET A 1 -8.78 27.36 -28.17
N THR A 2 -7.47 27.24 -28.04
CA THR A 2 -6.68 26.12 -28.58
C THR A 2 -6.83 24.94 -27.62
N PRO A 3 -7.11 23.72 -28.08
CA PRO A 3 -7.16 22.56 -27.20
C PRO A 3 -5.78 22.37 -26.56
N LEU A 4 -5.73 22.18 -25.25
CA LEU A 4 -4.50 21.92 -24.48
C LEU A 4 -3.91 20.50 -24.74
N LEU A 5 -4.31 19.87 -25.85
CA LEU A 5 -3.98 18.50 -26.25
C LEU A 5 -3.44 18.43 -27.69
N ALA A 6 -2.68 19.44 -28.13
CA ALA A 6 -1.88 19.34 -29.34
C ALA A 6 -0.45 18.88 -28.98
N ASP A 7 -0.07 17.75 -29.57
CA ASP A 7 1.10 16.89 -29.33
C ASP A 7 1.00 15.88 -28.16
N PRO A 8 1.30 14.59 -28.39
CA PRO A 8 1.42 13.62 -27.32
C PRO A 8 2.59 14.05 -26.43
N THR A 9 2.26 14.56 -25.24
CA THR A 9 3.25 14.83 -24.20
C THR A 9 4.11 13.57 -24.04
N PRO A 10 5.45 13.65 -24.12
CA PRO A 10 6.30 12.49 -23.86
C PRO A 10 5.91 11.81 -22.55
N GLY A 11 5.75 10.49 -22.57
CA GLY A 11 5.32 9.71 -21.40
C GLY A 11 3.81 9.65 -21.15
N LEU A 12 2.97 10.22 -22.01
CA LEU A 12 1.52 10.02 -21.95
C LEU A 12 1.14 8.62 -22.46
N LEU A 13 0.49 7.83 -21.61
CA LEU A 13 0.08 6.46 -21.87
C LEU A 13 -1.45 6.34 -21.83
N ARG A 14 -2.01 5.39 -22.58
CA ARG A 14 -3.43 5.04 -22.50
C ARG A 14 -3.64 3.94 -21.46
N ALA A 15 -4.68 4.07 -20.64
CA ALA A 15 -5.08 3.01 -19.73
C ALA A 15 -5.97 1.99 -20.46
N ALA A 16 -5.53 0.74 -20.54
CA ALA A 16 -6.38 -0.33 -21.05
C ALA A 16 -7.30 -0.83 -19.91
N PRO A 17 -8.64 -0.83 -20.09
CA PRO A 17 -9.55 -1.40 -19.11
C PRO A 17 -9.30 -2.90 -18.95
N ILE A 18 -9.55 -3.43 -17.75
CA ILE A 18 -9.39 -4.85 -17.45
C ILE A 18 -10.66 -5.62 -17.81
N GLU A 19 -10.50 -6.79 -18.43
CA GLU A 19 -11.58 -7.72 -18.74
C GLU A 19 -12.13 -8.38 -17.44
N PRO A 20 -13.36 -8.06 -17.01
CA PRO A 20 -13.91 -8.57 -15.76
C PRO A 20 -14.09 -10.09 -15.73
N ALA A 21 -14.36 -10.73 -16.88
CA ALA A 21 -14.64 -12.16 -16.93
C ALA A 21 -13.44 -13.05 -16.53
N GLY A 22 -12.22 -12.55 -16.78
CA GLY A 22 -10.96 -13.24 -16.47
C GLY A 22 -10.33 -12.85 -15.13
N HIS A 23 -10.92 -11.90 -14.41
CA HIS A 23 -10.35 -11.37 -13.17
C HIS A 23 -10.53 -12.32 -11.97
N THR A 24 -9.65 -12.24 -10.97
CA THR A 24 -9.76 -13.06 -9.74
C THR A 24 -10.91 -12.62 -8.83
N MET A 25 -11.30 -11.36 -8.89
CA MET A 25 -12.57 -10.88 -8.32
C MET A 25 -13.73 -11.16 -9.28
N THR A 26 -14.88 -11.58 -8.74
CA THR A 26 -16.11 -11.67 -9.54
C THR A 26 -16.52 -10.30 -10.08
N HIS A 27 -17.29 -10.27 -11.17
CA HIS A 27 -17.78 -9.03 -11.77
C HIS A 27 -18.39 -8.05 -10.73
N ALA A 28 -19.29 -8.54 -9.86
CA ALA A 28 -19.94 -7.71 -8.85
C ALA A 28 -18.94 -7.16 -7.81
N ARG A 29 -17.96 -7.98 -7.38
CA ARG A 29 -16.94 -7.58 -6.40
C ARG A 29 -15.95 -6.59 -6.99
N LEU A 30 -15.57 -6.78 -8.26
CA LEU A 30 -14.72 -5.85 -9.01
C LEU A 30 -15.41 -4.51 -9.18
N LEU A 31 -16.66 -4.48 -9.68
CA LEU A 31 -17.41 -3.25 -9.83
C LEU A 31 -17.53 -2.50 -8.49
N ARG A 32 -17.88 -3.22 -7.42
CA ARG A 32 -17.97 -2.66 -6.08
C ARG A 32 -16.63 -2.07 -5.60
N TYR A 33 -15.52 -2.75 -5.88
CA TYR A 33 -14.18 -2.23 -5.59
C TYR A 33 -13.91 -0.92 -6.32
N LEU A 34 -14.28 -0.81 -7.59
CA LEU A 34 -14.08 0.38 -8.41
C LEU A 34 -14.94 1.56 -7.94
N GLU A 35 -16.22 1.33 -7.65
CA GLU A 35 -17.17 2.35 -7.18
C GLU A 35 -16.70 3.10 -5.93
N ILE A 36 -16.05 2.41 -4.99
CA ILE A 36 -15.58 3.01 -3.74
C ILE A 36 -14.21 3.70 -3.88
N LYS A 37 -13.63 3.73 -5.09
CA LYS A 37 -12.30 4.27 -5.38
C LYS A 37 -12.32 5.38 -6.41
N VAL A 38 -13.11 5.22 -7.47
CA VAL A 38 -13.19 6.18 -8.56
C VAL A 38 -13.72 7.53 -8.06
N HIS A 39 -13.18 8.63 -8.57
CA HIS A 39 -13.58 9.97 -8.14
C HIS A 39 -15.05 10.25 -8.47
N HIS A 40 -15.78 10.93 -7.58
CA HIS A 40 -17.20 11.20 -7.78
C HIS A 40 -17.52 11.98 -9.04
N LEU A 41 -16.68 12.95 -9.43
CA LEU A 41 -16.83 13.68 -10.69
C LEU A 41 -16.85 12.76 -11.93
N ILE A 42 -16.19 11.61 -11.86
CA ILE A 42 -16.22 10.62 -12.94
C ILE A 42 -17.55 9.87 -12.92
N GLN A 43 -18.09 9.55 -11.74
CA GLN A 43 -19.39 8.88 -11.62
C GLN A 43 -20.56 9.81 -12.03
N ASP A 44 -20.45 11.10 -11.72
CA ASP A 44 -21.54 12.05 -11.83
C ASP A 44 -21.75 12.58 -13.27
N GLN A 45 -20.72 12.57 -14.12
CA GLN A 45 -20.82 13.05 -15.51
C GLN A 45 -19.81 12.41 -16.45
N ASP A 46 -20.09 12.48 -17.76
CA ASP A 46 -19.17 12.14 -18.84
C ASP A 46 -18.15 13.24 -19.11
N TRP A 47 -16.95 12.83 -19.49
CA TRP A 47 -15.79 13.67 -19.78
C TRP A 47 -15.27 13.36 -21.18
N ASP A 48 -14.81 14.39 -21.88
CA ASP A 48 -14.24 14.23 -23.23
C ASP A 48 -12.82 13.65 -23.12
N SER A 49 -12.09 14.00 -22.06
CA SER A 49 -10.83 13.34 -21.68
C SER A 49 -10.64 13.27 -20.16
N ILE A 50 -9.95 12.22 -19.71
CA ILE A 50 -9.53 12.06 -18.32
C ILE A 50 -8.03 11.75 -18.30
N ARG A 51 -7.25 12.57 -17.59
CA ARG A 51 -5.80 12.39 -17.43
C ARG A 51 -5.45 12.14 -15.97
N VAL A 52 -4.75 11.05 -15.69
CA VAL A 52 -4.23 10.73 -14.35
C VAL A 52 -2.75 11.10 -14.26
N ILE A 53 -2.38 11.92 -13.28
CA ILE A 53 -0.99 12.37 -13.08
C ILE A 53 -0.54 12.18 -11.63
N GLY A 54 0.78 12.20 -11.42
CA GLY A 54 1.36 12.30 -10.09
C GLY A 54 1.31 13.74 -9.58
N GLY A 55 0.62 13.97 -8.46
CA GLY A 55 0.55 15.25 -7.78
C GLY A 55 -0.22 15.12 -6.48
N TYR A 56 0.38 15.56 -5.37
CA TYR A 56 -0.30 15.61 -4.08
C TYR A 56 -0.80 17.03 -3.82
N ASP A 57 -2.00 17.32 -4.33
CA ASP A 57 -2.62 18.64 -4.24
C ASP A 57 -3.99 18.53 -3.57
N ARG A 58 -4.06 19.00 -2.34
CA ARG A 58 -5.26 18.98 -1.50
C ARG A 58 -6.12 20.24 -1.65
N THR A 59 -5.71 21.20 -2.47
CA THR A 59 -6.48 22.40 -2.80
C THR A 59 -7.46 22.18 -3.95
N ALA A 60 -7.19 21.18 -4.80
CA ALA A 60 -8.09 20.70 -5.83
C ALA A 60 -9.34 19.99 -5.26
N VAL A 61 -10.27 19.59 -6.12
CA VAL A 61 -11.54 18.97 -5.67
C VAL A 61 -11.25 17.63 -4.99
N VAL A 62 -11.62 17.54 -3.72
CA VAL A 62 -11.46 16.33 -2.91
C VAL A 62 -12.60 15.34 -3.18
N SER A 63 -12.26 14.05 -3.30
CA SER A 63 -13.26 13.01 -3.49
C SER A 63 -14.21 12.90 -2.30
N ARG A 64 -15.53 12.89 -2.54
CA ARG A 64 -16.53 12.57 -1.49
C ARG A 64 -16.44 11.11 -0.96
N TYR A 65 -15.60 10.27 -1.58
CA TYR A 65 -15.37 8.87 -1.19
C TYR A 65 -14.09 8.67 -0.35
N GLU A 66 -13.60 9.73 0.28
CA GLU A 66 -12.60 9.61 1.33
C GLU A 66 -13.10 8.76 2.51
N LYS A 67 -12.17 8.03 3.13
CA LYS A 67 -12.58 7.08 4.17
C LYS A 67 -12.80 7.84 5.47
N THR A 68 -13.98 7.69 6.05
CA THR A 68 -14.27 8.12 7.43
C THR A 68 -13.93 7.02 8.44
N GLY A 69 -13.72 7.41 9.70
CA GLY A 69 -13.53 6.49 10.84
C GLY A 69 -12.17 5.80 10.93
N LYS A 70 -11.13 6.35 10.28
CA LYS A 70 -9.74 5.87 10.36
C LYS A 70 -8.81 7.07 10.54
N LEU A 71 -7.64 6.83 11.13
CA LEU A 71 -6.61 7.86 11.30
C LEU A 71 -5.77 8.06 10.02
N PHE A 72 -5.57 6.98 9.25
CA PHE A 72 -4.65 6.93 8.10
C PHE A 72 -5.26 6.26 6.88
N ASN A 73 -4.64 6.50 5.71
CA ASN A 73 -5.10 6.02 4.40
C ASN A 73 -6.58 6.39 4.20
N ILE A 74 -6.90 7.66 4.44
CA ILE A 74 -8.23 8.24 4.30
C ILE A 74 -8.38 9.02 3.00
N GLU A 75 -7.30 9.63 2.54
CA GLU A 75 -7.28 10.50 1.37
C GLU A 75 -7.32 9.71 0.07
N ARG A 76 -8.03 10.28 -0.90
CA ARG A 76 -8.10 9.79 -2.28
C ARG A 76 -7.47 10.82 -3.22
N PRO A 77 -7.16 10.44 -4.47
CA PRO A 77 -6.80 11.40 -5.50
C PRO A 77 -7.80 12.54 -5.56
N THR A 78 -7.29 13.75 -5.79
CA THR A 78 -8.10 14.94 -6.06
C THR A 78 -8.30 15.09 -7.56
N ALA A 79 -9.17 16.03 -7.96
CA ALA A 79 -9.41 16.31 -9.35
C ALA A 79 -9.53 17.81 -9.66
N GLU A 80 -9.14 18.18 -10.87
CA GLU A 80 -9.34 19.51 -11.44
C GLU A 80 -10.17 19.44 -12.72
N VAL A 81 -11.08 20.39 -12.87
CA VAL A 81 -11.98 20.50 -14.01
C VAL A 81 -11.48 21.58 -14.95
N HIS A 82 -11.21 21.20 -16.19
CA HIS A 82 -10.75 22.08 -17.26
C HIS A 82 -11.75 22.01 -18.43
N GLY A 83 -12.89 22.69 -18.29
CA GLY A 83 -13.98 22.59 -19.26
C GLY A 83 -14.59 21.18 -19.29
N ARG A 84 -14.38 20.44 -20.38
CA ARG A 84 -14.83 19.04 -20.57
C ARG A 84 -13.72 18.01 -20.32
N ASP A 85 -12.57 18.46 -19.84
CA ASP A 85 -11.42 17.63 -19.49
C ASP A 85 -11.26 17.54 -17.97
N LEU A 86 -10.91 16.34 -17.48
CA LEU A 86 -10.67 16.08 -16.06
C LEU A 86 -9.21 15.67 -15.82
N VAL A 87 -8.54 16.34 -14.90
CA VAL A 87 -7.22 15.92 -14.41
C VAL A 87 -7.38 15.31 -13.02
N VAL A 88 -7.02 14.04 -12.86
CA VAL A 88 -7.01 13.32 -11.57
C VAL A 88 -5.59 13.27 -11.04
N LYS A 89 -5.37 13.73 -9.82
CA LYS A 89 -4.04 13.84 -9.19
C LYS A 89 -3.88 12.79 -8.09
N ALA A 90 -3.13 11.74 -8.36
CA ALA A 90 -2.75 10.72 -7.37
C ALA A 90 -1.43 11.09 -6.70
N PHE A 91 -1.15 10.59 -5.49
CA PHE A 91 0.14 10.83 -4.85
C PHE A 91 1.29 10.39 -5.79
N PRO A 92 2.38 11.16 -5.93
CA PRO A 92 3.44 10.86 -6.89
C PRO A 92 4.09 9.48 -6.68
N GLY A 93 3.71 8.53 -7.54
CA GLY A 93 4.30 7.21 -7.70
C GLY A 93 3.82 6.58 -9.00
N ALA A 94 4.73 5.92 -9.73
CA ALA A 94 4.42 5.36 -11.04
C ALA A 94 3.33 4.29 -10.96
N ASP A 95 3.43 3.38 -9.98
CA ASP A 95 2.48 2.29 -9.81
C ASP A 95 1.12 2.84 -9.34
N TYR A 96 1.12 3.90 -8.52
CA TYR A 96 -0.12 4.48 -7.99
C TYR A 96 -0.91 5.26 -9.05
N VAL A 97 -0.21 6.01 -9.89
CA VAL A 97 -0.81 6.71 -11.04
C VAL A 97 -1.39 5.70 -12.03
N GLN A 98 -0.62 4.66 -12.39
CA GLN A 98 -1.10 3.60 -13.25
C GLN A 98 -2.31 2.87 -12.64
N HIS A 99 -2.26 2.55 -11.34
CA HIS A 99 -3.36 1.90 -10.64
C HIS A 99 -4.67 2.70 -10.74
N TYR A 100 -4.63 4.02 -10.53
CA TYR A 100 -5.84 4.84 -10.67
C TYR A 100 -6.31 4.99 -12.11
N ALA A 101 -5.39 5.04 -13.08
CA ALA A 101 -5.76 5.02 -14.49
C ALA A 101 -6.52 3.74 -14.85
N LEU A 102 -6.04 2.58 -14.38
CA LEU A 102 -6.71 1.29 -14.54
C LEU A 102 -8.06 1.25 -13.82
N ILE A 103 -8.18 1.81 -12.61
CA ILE A 103 -9.47 1.92 -11.89
C ILE A 103 -10.48 2.66 -12.75
N ILE A 104 -10.12 3.84 -13.26
CA ILE A 104 -11.02 4.71 -13.99
C ILE A 104 -11.43 4.06 -15.32
N ALA A 105 -10.47 3.59 -16.11
CA ALA A 105 -10.74 2.95 -17.40
C ALA A 105 -11.65 1.72 -17.23
N THR A 106 -11.33 0.85 -16.25
CA THR A 106 -12.13 -0.35 -15.99
C THR A 106 -13.53 -0.01 -15.51
N TYR A 107 -13.68 1.00 -14.64
CA TYR A 107 -14.99 1.46 -14.17
C TYR A 107 -15.86 1.95 -15.33
N LEU A 108 -15.31 2.78 -16.22
CA LEU A 108 -16.02 3.29 -17.38
C LEU A 108 -16.46 2.14 -18.30
N ALA A 109 -15.55 1.21 -18.61
CA ALA A 109 -15.86 0.05 -19.43
C ALA A 109 -17.00 -0.82 -18.83
N MET A 110 -16.91 -1.12 -17.53
CA MET A 110 -17.93 -1.93 -16.83
C MET A 110 -19.29 -1.22 -16.69
N THR A 111 -19.33 0.10 -16.85
CA THR A 111 -20.55 0.91 -16.80
C THR A 111 -21.05 1.35 -18.18
N GLY A 112 -20.45 0.82 -19.26
CA GLY A 112 -20.87 1.10 -20.63
C GLY A 112 -20.45 2.48 -21.14
N ARG A 113 -19.40 3.07 -20.57
CA ARG A 113 -18.90 4.42 -20.88
C ARG A 113 -17.53 4.39 -21.57
N PRO A 114 -17.15 5.43 -22.34
CA PRO A 114 -15.92 5.44 -23.12
C PRO A 114 -14.64 5.39 -22.25
N ALA A 115 -13.99 4.23 -22.20
CA ALA A 115 -12.76 4.02 -21.42
C ALA A 115 -11.48 4.47 -22.14
N ASP A 116 -11.52 4.63 -23.46
CA ASP A 116 -10.41 5.09 -24.30
C ASP A 116 -10.06 6.57 -24.12
N THR A 117 -10.92 7.31 -23.42
CA THR A 117 -10.71 8.70 -22.97
C THR A 117 -9.70 8.82 -21.82
N VAL A 118 -9.31 7.70 -21.21
CA VAL A 118 -8.44 7.68 -20.02
C VAL A 118 -6.98 7.54 -20.41
N THR A 119 -6.21 8.55 -20.04
CA THR A 119 -4.75 8.58 -20.19
C THR A 119 -4.07 8.78 -18.83
N PHE A 120 -2.80 8.42 -18.74
CA PHE A 120 -2.00 8.70 -17.55
C PHE A 120 -0.56 9.02 -17.91
N GLN A 121 0.09 9.78 -17.03
CA GLN A 121 1.50 10.14 -17.14
C GLN A 121 2.18 9.78 -15.82
N PRO A 122 3.05 8.75 -15.80
CA PRO A 122 3.87 8.45 -14.64
C PRO A 122 4.69 9.68 -14.22
N PRO A 123 4.80 9.97 -12.92
CA PRO A 123 5.62 11.07 -12.44
C PRO A 123 7.10 10.78 -12.66
N GLU A 124 7.89 11.85 -12.78
CA GLU A 124 9.34 11.75 -12.81
C GLU A 124 9.89 11.33 -11.44
N GLN A 125 11.14 10.82 -11.44
CA GLN A 125 11.81 10.40 -10.20
C GLN A 125 11.95 11.55 -9.20
N GLU A 126 12.22 12.75 -9.70
CA GLU A 126 12.41 13.94 -8.87
C GLU A 126 11.10 14.45 -8.26
N GLU A 127 9.99 14.33 -9.00
CA GLU A 127 8.64 14.65 -8.47
C GLU A 127 8.27 13.69 -7.33
N CYS A 128 8.53 12.39 -7.52
CA CYS A 128 8.31 11.37 -6.48
C CYS A 128 9.13 11.67 -5.23
N ARG A 129 10.41 12.02 -5.40
CA ARG A 129 11.31 12.36 -4.29
C ARG A 129 10.84 13.61 -3.55
N THR A 130 10.52 14.67 -4.31
CA THR A 130 10.07 15.96 -3.75
C THR A 130 8.79 15.81 -2.93
N ALA A 131 7.85 14.99 -3.38
CA ALA A 131 6.62 14.73 -2.62
C ALA A 131 6.90 14.15 -1.21
N LEU A 132 7.94 13.32 -1.08
CA LEU A 132 8.34 12.71 0.19
C LEU A 132 9.33 13.56 1.00
N ASN A 133 9.95 14.59 0.44
CA ASN A 133 10.77 15.52 1.22
C ASN A 133 9.96 16.27 2.29
N SER A 134 8.63 16.33 2.12
CA SER A 134 7.72 16.84 3.16
C SER A 134 7.69 15.97 4.42
N LEU A 135 8.09 14.70 4.32
CA LEU A 135 8.36 13.86 5.48
C LEU A 135 9.68 14.32 6.10
N ASP A 136 9.54 15.00 7.22
CA ASP A 136 10.62 15.53 8.02
C ASP A 136 10.47 15.04 9.46
N LEU A 137 11.37 14.14 9.86
CA LEU A 137 11.42 13.52 11.18
C LEU A 137 12.89 13.36 11.57
N GLU A 138 13.24 13.76 12.79
CA GLU A 138 14.54 13.44 13.36
C GLU A 138 14.52 11.99 13.87
N LEU A 139 15.22 11.09 13.18
CA LEU A 139 15.38 9.71 13.61
C LEU A 139 16.86 9.44 13.94
N ASP A 140 17.09 8.55 14.90
CA ASP A 140 18.44 8.20 15.36
C ASP A 140 18.49 6.70 15.66
N GLY A 141 18.58 5.90 14.61
CA GLY A 141 18.50 4.44 14.70
C GLY A 141 17.17 3.94 15.26
N ASP A 142 16.08 4.72 15.18
CA ASP A 142 14.76 4.33 15.68
C ASP A 142 14.18 3.14 14.91
N LEU A 143 13.28 2.38 15.55
CA LEU A 143 12.36 1.48 14.84
C LEU A 143 11.15 2.28 14.36
N VAL A 144 10.89 2.28 13.06
CA VAL A 144 9.68 2.92 12.50
C VAL A 144 8.64 1.86 12.16
N ILE A 145 7.46 1.95 12.77
CA ILE A 145 6.31 1.09 12.46
C ILE A 145 5.34 1.86 11.57
N VAL A 146 5.17 1.41 10.33
CA VAL A 146 4.33 2.07 9.32
C VAL A 146 3.13 1.19 8.94
N GLY A 147 2.04 1.81 8.49
CA GLY A 147 0.95 1.14 7.79
C GLY A 147 -0.42 1.13 8.48
N TRP A 148 -1.09 -0.01 8.47
CA TRP A 148 -2.47 -0.21 8.90
C TRP A 148 -2.58 -0.54 10.40
N GLY A 149 -3.66 -0.06 11.03
CA GLY A 149 -4.00 -0.42 12.40
C GLY A 149 -3.14 0.26 13.47
N LEU A 150 -2.34 1.27 13.09
CA LEU A 150 -1.41 1.94 14.00
C LEU A 150 -2.08 2.50 15.26
N GLN A 151 -3.33 2.98 15.17
CA GLN A 151 -4.05 3.48 16.36
C GLN A 151 -4.32 2.40 17.42
N TYR A 152 -4.17 1.12 17.07
CA TYR A 152 -4.36 -0.03 17.96
C TYR A 152 -3.03 -0.71 18.34
N LEU A 153 -1.94 -0.32 17.66
CA LEU A 153 -0.57 -0.79 17.92
C LEU A 153 0.21 0.21 18.77
N ALA A 154 -0.06 1.50 18.59
CA ALA A 154 0.51 2.56 19.39
C ALA A 154 -0.07 2.55 20.82
N PRO A 155 0.66 3.08 21.82
CA PRO A 155 0.14 3.27 23.18
C PRO A 155 -1.17 4.05 23.20
N GLU A 156 -2.15 3.61 24.00
CA GLU A 156 -3.51 4.18 24.04
C GLU A 156 -3.53 5.68 24.37
N ASN A 157 -2.61 6.13 25.23
CA ASN A 157 -2.50 7.52 25.67
C ASN A 157 -1.47 8.33 24.87
N GLY A 158 -0.92 7.78 23.78
CA GLY A 158 0.09 8.48 23.00
C GLY A 158 -0.52 9.60 22.15
N VAL A 159 0.25 10.68 21.96
CA VAL A 159 -0.19 11.86 21.22
C VAL A 159 0.33 11.80 19.80
N TRP A 160 -0.58 11.83 18.83
CA TRP A 160 -0.25 11.90 17.40
C TRP A 160 0.09 13.34 17.01
N THR A 161 1.33 13.55 16.55
CA THR A 161 1.77 14.81 15.95
C THR A 161 1.50 14.75 14.45
N ARG A 162 0.97 15.83 13.86
CA ARG A 162 0.60 15.88 12.44
C ARG A 162 1.62 16.64 11.62
N GLY A 163 1.97 16.08 10.47
CA GLY A 163 2.73 16.72 9.40
C GLY A 163 1.86 16.91 8.16
N SER A 164 2.51 17.31 7.05
CA SER A 164 1.84 17.50 5.77
C SER A 164 1.57 16.15 5.09
N GLY A 165 0.36 15.60 5.25
CA GLY A 165 -0.03 14.33 4.64
C GLY A 165 0.37 13.08 5.42
N TYR A 166 0.89 13.24 6.64
CA TYR A 166 1.23 12.15 7.55
C TYR A 166 1.02 12.57 9.02
N ALA A 167 1.02 11.60 9.93
CA ALA A 167 1.12 11.85 11.36
C ALA A 167 1.95 10.75 12.03
N TRP A 168 2.61 11.10 13.12
CA TRP A 168 3.48 10.18 13.85
C TRP A 168 3.26 10.25 15.35
N LEU A 169 3.67 9.19 16.04
CA LEU A 169 3.66 9.08 17.49
C LEU A 169 4.98 8.42 17.91
N ARG A 170 5.69 9.04 18.85
CA ARG A 170 6.90 8.47 19.44
C ARG A 170 6.57 7.75 20.73
N ALA A 171 7.18 6.60 20.95
CA ALA A 171 7.05 5.82 22.17
C ALA A 171 8.35 5.08 22.47
N GLU A 172 8.45 4.55 23.69
CA GLU A 172 9.44 3.55 24.05
C GLU A 172 8.74 2.22 24.24
N VAL A 173 9.25 1.16 23.58
CA VAL A 173 8.73 -0.19 23.70
C VAL A 173 9.90 -1.12 23.99
N ALA A 174 9.85 -1.80 25.14
CA ALA A 174 10.93 -2.70 25.60
C ALA A 174 12.33 -2.04 25.54
N GLY A 175 12.46 -0.78 25.97
CA GLY A 175 13.72 -0.04 25.98
C GLY A 175 14.20 0.45 24.61
N ARG A 176 13.42 0.25 23.54
CA ARG A 176 13.72 0.72 22.19
C ARG A 176 12.84 1.92 21.85
N ARG A 177 13.43 2.96 21.27
CA ARG A 177 12.69 4.07 20.67
C ARG A 177 11.93 3.58 19.43
N VAL A 178 10.63 3.83 19.41
CA VAL A 178 9.71 3.43 18.35
C VAL A 178 8.94 4.66 17.84
N VAL A 179 8.87 4.81 16.52
CA VAL A 179 8.06 5.81 15.85
C VAL A 179 6.96 5.11 15.07
N TYR A 180 5.70 5.32 15.46
CA TYR A 180 4.55 4.90 14.66
C TYR A 180 4.27 5.98 13.64
N LEU A 181 4.31 5.65 12.35
CA LEU A 181 4.16 6.61 11.25
C LEU A 181 3.02 6.18 10.33
N GLY A 182 2.01 7.04 10.18
CA GLY A 182 0.92 6.82 9.24
C GLY A 182 0.79 7.93 8.22
N PHE A 183 0.45 7.56 6.99
CA PHE A 183 0.20 8.49 5.88
C PHE A 183 -1.31 8.69 5.69
N LEU A 184 -1.72 9.91 5.35
CA LEU A 184 -3.13 10.22 5.06
C LEU A 184 -3.56 9.63 3.71
N HIS A 185 -2.65 9.57 2.73
CA HIS A 185 -2.83 8.89 1.44
C HIS A 185 -2.38 7.41 1.50
N SER A 186 -2.68 6.62 0.45
CA SER A 186 -2.08 5.28 0.31
C SER A 186 -0.63 5.39 -0.14
N ILE A 187 0.27 4.64 0.51
CA ILE A 187 1.65 4.43 0.05
C ILE A 187 1.71 3.23 -0.90
N TRP A 188 1.14 3.37 -2.10
CA TRP A 188 0.94 2.25 -3.03
C TRP A 188 2.18 1.97 -3.90
N GLY A 189 2.53 0.70 -4.08
CA GLY A 189 3.55 0.28 -5.05
C GLY A 189 4.92 0.90 -4.75
N ASP A 190 5.55 1.49 -5.77
CA ASP A 190 6.83 2.18 -5.65
C ASP A 190 6.86 3.32 -4.62
N VAL A 191 5.71 3.92 -4.27
CA VAL A 191 5.63 4.91 -3.17
C VAL A 191 6.09 4.29 -1.85
N ALA A 192 5.71 3.03 -1.58
CA ALA A 192 6.08 2.34 -0.35
C ALA A 192 7.60 2.16 -0.22
N GLY A 193 8.28 1.77 -1.31
CA GLY A 193 9.73 1.66 -1.35
C GLY A 193 10.42 3.00 -1.10
N ARG A 194 9.91 4.07 -1.70
CA ARG A 194 10.46 5.43 -1.50
C ARG A 194 10.28 5.93 -0.07
N VAL A 195 9.18 5.57 0.60
CA VAL A 195 8.99 5.86 2.02
C VAL A 195 10.10 5.22 2.84
N VAL A 196 10.43 3.95 2.59
CA VAL A 196 11.52 3.26 3.31
C VAL A 196 12.87 3.91 3.04
N ALA A 197 13.17 4.25 1.77
CA ALA A 197 14.40 4.96 1.43
C ALA A 197 14.50 6.29 2.18
N ARG A 198 13.41 7.08 2.20
CA ARG A 198 13.36 8.35 2.92
C ARG A 198 13.52 8.17 4.43
N LEU A 199 12.92 7.14 5.02
CA LEU A 199 13.08 6.85 6.45
C LEU A 199 14.54 6.51 6.80
N ALA A 200 15.23 5.75 5.94
CA ALA A 200 16.64 5.47 6.13
C ALA A 200 17.50 6.75 6.07
N GLU A 201 17.24 7.64 5.10
CA GLU A 201 17.90 8.96 5.02
C GLU A 201 17.69 9.82 6.27
N LEU A 202 16.51 9.72 6.88
CA LEU A 202 16.15 10.43 8.11
C LEU A 202 16.75 9.81 9.38
N GLY A 203 17.41 8.64 9.27
CA GLY A 203 18.10 7.97 10.37
C GLY A 203 17.37 6.77 10.97
N ALA A 204 16.35 6.20 10.32
CA ALA A 204 15.74 4.95 10.79
C ALA A 204 16.76 3.81 10.80
N GLY A 205 16.79 3.02 11.88
CA GLY A 205 17.61 1.79 11.94
C GLY A 205 16.86 0.57 11.43
N ASP A 206 15.55 0.54 11.65
CA ASP A 206 14.67 -0.58 11.34
C ASP A 206 13.31 -0.06 10.86
N VAL A 207 12.69 -0.74 9.91
CA VAL A 207 11.30 -0.47 9.49
C VAL A 207 10.46 -1.74 9.61
N VAL A 208 9.30 -1.62 10.26
CA VAL A 208 8.27 -2.67 10.30
C VAL A 208 7.02 -2.17 9.60
N TYR A 209 6.57 -2.90 8.58
CA TYR A 209 5.32 -2.63 7.89
C TYR A 209 4.20 -3.55 8.37
N VAL A 210 3.13 -2.96 8.87
CA VAL A 210 1.90 -3.67 9.21
C VAL A 210 0.85 -3.30 8.18
N GLY A 211 0.25 -4.31 7.57
CA GLY A 211 -0.58 -4.10 6.39
C GLY A 211 -1.56 -5.23 6.18
N LYS A 212 -1.99 -5.35 4.94
CA LYS A 212 -2.91 -6.39 4.49
C LYS A 212 -2.35 -6.98 3.21
N VAL A 213 -2.47 -8.29 3.07
CA VAL A 213 -1.92 -9.03 1.92
C VAL A 213 -2.95 -10.01 1.39
N GLY A 214 -2.90 -10.32 0.10
CA GLY A 214 -3.64 -11.42 -0.51
C GLY A 214 -2.88 -12.73 -0.37
N SER A 215 -3.57 -13.84 -0.11
CA SER A 215 -2.98 -15.18 -0.21
C SER A 215 -3.22 -15.79 -1.59
N LEU A 216 -2.19 -16.46 -2.10
CA LEU A 216 -2.23 -17.31 -3.29
C LEU A 216 -2.37 -18.79 -2.92
N THR A 217 -2.34 -19.15 -1.64
CA THR A 217 -2.41 -20.53 -1.19
C THR A 217 -3.87 -20.95 -0.96
N PRO A 218 -4.38 -21.99 -1.63
CA PRO A 218 -5.73 -22.51 -1.38
C PRO A 218 -5.94 -22.88 0.10
N GLY A 219 -7.16 -22.67 0.61
CA GLY A 219 -7.53 -23.05 1.98
C GLY A 219 -7.06 -22.07 3.08
N VAL A 220 -6.28 -21.04 2.75
CA VAL A 220 -5.92 -20.00 3.71
C VAL A 220 -7.10 -19.04 3.90
N GLU A 221 -7.79 -19.18 5.04
CA GLU A 221 -8.95 -18.35 5.38
C GLU A 221 -8.56 -16.88 5.64
N PRO A 222 -9.21 -15.91 4.99
CA PRO A 222 -8.99 -14.50 5.26
C PRO A 222 -9.29 -14.09 6.71
N ASN A 223 -8.46 -13.17 7.23
CA ASN A 223 -8.54 -12.58 8.57
C ASN A 223 -8.38 -13.60 9.71
N ALA A 224 -7.73 -14.74 9.45
CA ALA A 224 -7.38 -15.74 10.48
C ALA A 224 -5.87 -15.88 10.70
N TRP A 225 -5.05 -15.36 9.79
CA TRP A 225 -3.60 -15.57 9.76
C TRP A 225 -2.85 -14.26 9.55
N LEU A 226 -1.62 -14.22 10.08
CA LEU A 226 -0.62 -13.23 9.71
C LEU A 226 0.33 -13.79 8.66
N ALA A 227 0.81 -12.93 7.77
CA ALA A 227 1.85 -13.22 6.79
C ALA A 227 3.16 -12.50 7.17
N THR A 228 4.27 -13.19 6.96
CA THR A 228 5.64 -12.67 7.07
C THR A 228 6.53 -13.30 6.00
N GLY A 229 7.77 -12.83 5.88
CA GLY A 229 8.79 -13.32 4.97
C GLY A 229 9.79 -12.23 4.64
N ASN A 230 10.81 -12.59 3.86
CA ASN A 230 11.91 -11.66 3.55
C ASN A 230 12.31 -11.65 2.08
N THR A 231 11.50 -12.25 1.21
CA THR A 231 11.83 -12.46 -0.19
C THR A 231 10.61 -12.22 -1.08
N SER A 232 10.76 -11.38 -2.10
CA SER A 232 9.72 -11.00 -3.03
C SER A 232 10.19 -11.01 -4.48
N LEU A 233 9.32 -11.42 -5.41
CA LEU A 233 9.46 -11.08 -6.83
C LEU A 233 9.04 -9.61 -7.03
N VAL A 234 9.94 -8.77 -7.54
CA VAL A 234 9.71 -7.35 -7.82
C VAL A 234 10.12 -7.06 -9.25
N ARG A 235 9.17 -6.66 -10.10
CA ARG A 235 9.41 -6.34 -11.53
C ARG A 235 10.21 -7.43 -12.27
N GLY A 236 9.90 -8.70 -11.99
CA GLY A 236 10.55 -9.86 -12.61
C GLY A 236 11.88 -10.31 -11.98
N ALA A 237 12.37 -9.61 -10.95
CA ALA A 237 13.60 -9.97 -10.24
C ALA A 237 13.31 -10.38 -8.79
N MET A 238 13.98 -11.43 -8.30
CA MET A 238 13.90 -11.82 -6.89
C MET A 238 14.74 -10.87 -6.04
N VAL A 239 14.13 -10.37 -4.97
CA VAL A 239 14.75 -9.49 -3.99
C VAL A 239 14.56 -10.09 -2.61
N SER A 240 15.66 -10.23 -1.86
CA SER A 240 15.66 -10.61 -0.45
C SER A 240 16.32 -9.51 0.38
N TRP A 241 15.88 -9.35 1.63
CA TRP A 241 16.38 -8.34 2.57
C TRP A 241 16.64 -8.94 3.95
N ASP A 242 17.32 -8.18 4.80
CA ASP A 242 17.54 -8.54 6.21
C ASP A 242 16.24 -8.30 7.00
N ASP A 243 15.66 -9.39 7.51
CA ASP A 243 14.35 -9.37 8.14
C ASP A 243 14.43 -8.97 9.62
N PHE A 244 13.71 -7.91 9.98
CA PHE A 244 13.58 -7.49 11.36
C PHE A 244 13.08 -8.62 12.27
N PHE A 245 12.12 -9.42 11.80
CA PHE A 245 11.55 -10.51 12.59
C PHE A 245 12.40 -11.78 12.52
N GLY A 246 12.93 -12.13 11.35
CA GLY A 246 13.64 -13.39 11.12
C GLY A 246 12.76 -14.58 11.50
N ASP A 247 13.39 -15.62 12.04
CA ASP A 247 12.67 -16.84 12.47
C ASP A 247 11.73 -16.60 13.66
N TYR A 248 11.88 -15.49 14.39
CA TYR A 248 11.08 -15.19 15.57
C TYR A 248 9.58 -15.17 15.25
N ALA A 249 9.17 -14.41 14.24
CA ALA A 249 7.75 -14.32 13.87
C ALA A 249 7.21 -15.63 13.29
N ALA A 250 8.02 -16.33 12.49
CA ALA A 250 7.61 -17.58 11.86
C ALA A 250 7.37 -18.72 12.86
N ALA A 251 7.97 -18.65 14.05
CA ALA A 251 7.76 -19.61 15.13
C ALA A 251 6.44 -19.42 15.90
N HIS A 252 5.73 -18.30 15.72
CA HIS A 252 4.46 -18.07 16.38
C HIS A 252 3.28 -18.75 15.66
N ASP A 253 2.41 -19.39 16.42
CA ASP A 253 1.14 -19.91 15.91
C ASP A 253 0.37 -18.81 15.16
N GLY A 254 -0.35 -19.21 14.11
CA GLY A 254 -1.16 -18.29 13.30
C GLY A 254 -0.35 -17.31 12.42
N VAL A 255 0.98 -17.45 12.35
CA VAL A 255 1.84 -16.76 11.39
C VAL A 255 2.23 -17.71 10.27
N ARG A 256 2.24 -17.22 9.03
CA ARG A 256 2.70 -17.96 7.85
C ARG A 256 3.86 -17.20 7.22
N SER A 257 4.99 -17.87 7.08
CA SER A 257 6.11 -17.38 6.27
C SER A 257 6.01 -17.93 4.85
N GLY A 258 6.39 -17.14 3.85
CA GLY A 258 6.30 -17.55 2.45
C GLY A 258 6.89 -16.54 1.46
N LEU A 259 7.02 -16.97 0.22
CA LEU A 259 7.47 -16.12 -0.87
C LEU A 259 6.37 -15.14 -1.29
N HIS A 260 6.76 -13.88 -1.49
CA HIS A 260 5.87 -12.82 -1.92
C HIS A 260 6.06 -12.51 -3.41
N VAL A 261 5.01 -12.07 -4.10
CA VAL A 261 5.11 -11.44 -5.42
C VAL A 261 4.50 -10.05 -5.37
N SER A 262 5.21 -9.06 -5.88
CA SER A 262 4.68 -7.70 -5.98
C SER A 262 3.88 -7.51 -7.26
N SER A 263 2.60 -7.18 -7.11
CA SER A 263 1.72 -6.78 -8.22
C SER A 263 1.52 -5.26 -8.19
N PRO A 264 1.82 -4.51 -9.26
CA PRO A 264 1.71 -3.05 -9.25
C PRO A 264 0.25 -2.58 -9.16
N SER A 265 -0.72 -3.46 -9.43
CA SER A 265 -2.13 -3.18 -9.30
C SER A 265 -2.92 -4.46 -9.10
N ILE A 266 -3.83 -4.47 -8.13
CA ILE A 266 -4.75 -5.60 -7.95
C ILE A 266 -5.62 -5.88 -9.17
N LEU A 267 -5.78 -4.88 -10.06
CA LEU A 267 -6.55 -5.02 -11.30
C LEU A 267 -5.83 -5.90 -12.34
N LEU A 268 -4.53 -6.14 -12.17
CA LEU A 268 -3.73 -6.99 -13.06
C LEU A 268 -3.71 -8.45 -12.60
N GLU A 269 -4.32 -8.76 -11.47
CA GLU A 269 -4.36 -10.10 -10.87
C GLU A 269 -5.50 -10.91 -11.49
N ASN A 270 -5.36 -11.27 -12.76
CA ASN A 270 -6.29 -12.14 -13.47
C ASN A 270 -5.99 -13.63 -13.20
N ARG A 271 -6.83 -14.54 -13.72
CA ARG A 271 -6.66 -15.99 -13.50
C ARG A 271 -5.37 -16.55 -14.09
N ASP A 272 -4.92 -16.01 -15.22
CA ASP A 272 -3.66 -16.45 -15.85
C ASP A 272 -2.46 -16.02 -15.02
N TRP A 273 -2.47 -14.78 -14.53
CA TRP A 273 -1.49 -14.26 -13.58
C TRP A 273 -1.47 -15.13 -12.31
N LEU A 274 -2.64 -15.45 -11.75
CA LEU A 274 -2.72 -16.33 -10.57
C LEU A 274 -2.11 -17.71 -10.85
N ALA A 275 -2.44 -18.33 -11.99
CA ALA A 275 -1.91 -19.64 -12.37
C ALA A 275 -0.39 -19.65 -12.52
N GLN A 276 0.21 -18.55 -13.01
CA GLN A 276 1.65 -18.40 -13.14
C GLN A 276 2.38 -18.30 -11.79
N HIS A 277 1.71 -17.80 -10.75
CA HIS A 277 2.36 -17.47 -9.47
C HIS A 277 2.02 -18.44 -8.34
N THR A 278 0.84 -19.07 -8.35
CA THR A 278 0.35 -19.89 -7.22
C THR A 278 1.21 -21.09 -6.88
N ALA A 279 2.06 -21.56 -7.80
CA ALA A 279 2.97 -22.68 -7.58
C ALA A 279 4.18 -22.31 -6.72
N SER A 280 4.62 -21.05 -6.77
CA SER A 280 5.88 -20.60 -6.16
C SER A 280 5.68 -19.56 -5.06
N TYR A 281 4.59 -18.79 -5.10
CA TYR A 281 4.36 -17.66 -4.21
C TYR A 281 3.18 -17.91 -3.29
N SER A 282 3.30 -17.46 -2.05
CA SER A 282 2.27 -17.58 -1.01
C SER A 282 1.41 -16.32 -0.91
N PHE A 283 2.00 -15.16 -1.21
CA PHE A 283 1.42 -13.86 -0.91
C PHE A 283 1.57 -12.86 -2.06
N VAL A 284 0.64 -11.90 -2.13
CA VAL A 284 0.68 -10.78 -3.08
C VAL A 284 0.16 -9.49 -2.44
N ASP A 285 0.91 -8.40 -2.65
CA ASP A 285 0.48 -7.01 -2.52
C ASP A 285 1.38 -6.10 -3.40
N PRO A 286 1.06 -4.80 -3.54
CA PRO A 286 1.94 -3.87 -4.26
C PRO A 286 3.15 -3.38 -3.44
N GLU A 287 3.13 -3.46 -2.12
CA GLU A 287 4.00 -2.65 -1.26
C GLU A 287 5.22 -3.37 -0.67
N ILE A 288 5.08 -4.63 -0.25
CA ILE A 288 6.14 -5.36 0.51
C ILE A 288 7.45 -5.40 -0.27
N GLY A 289 7.40 -5.79 -1.54
CA GLY A 289 8.61 -5.97 -2.35
C GLY A 289 9.39 -4.67 -2.57
N PRO A 290 8.75 -3.57 -3.03
CA PRO A 290 9.40 -2.26 -3.10
C PRO A 290 10.01 -1.79 -1.77
N MET A 291 9.32 -2.02 -0.64
CA MET A 291 9.83 -1.68 0.70
C MET A 291 11.09 -2.48 1.06
N GLY A 292 11.06 -3.81 0.88
CA GLY A 292 12.20 -4.66 1.15
C GLY A 292 13.40 -4.38 0.24
N ALA A 293 13.15 -4.07 -1.03
CA ALA A 293 14.19 -3.66 -1.97
C ALA A 293 14.90 -2.37 -1.53
N ALA A 294 14.12 -1.36 -1.12
CA ALA A 294 14.66 -0.09 -0.64
C ALA A 294 15.45 -0.27 0.68
N ALA A 295 14.94 -1.07 1.61
CA ALA A 295 15.63 -1.37 2.87
C ALA A 295 17.00 -2.04 2.63
N ARG A 296 17.03 -3.05 1.75
CA ARG A 296 18.27 -3.72 1.34
C ARG A 296 19.27 -2.72 0.74
N GLN A 297 18.81 -1.82 -0.12
CA GLN A 297 19.67 -0.82 -0.75
C GLN A 297 20.22 0.18 0.26
N ALA A 298 19.40 0.56 1.25
CA ALA A 298 19.78 1.51 2.30
C ALA A 298 20.57 0.88 3.46
N GLY A 299 20.68 -0.45 3.53
CA GLY A 299 21.41 -1.14 4.59
C GLY A 299 20.70 -1.15 5.94
N ILE A 300 19.36 -1.06 5.95
CA ILE A 300 18.52 -1.15 7.16
C ILE A 300 17.69 -2.43 7.16
N ARG A 301 17.23 -2.88 8.33
CA ARG A 301 16.35 -4.04 8.41
C ARG A 301 14.91 -3.68 8.09
N PHE A 302 14.23 -4.59 7.43
CA PHE A 302 12.82 -4.47 7.11
C PHE A 302 12.06 -5.74 7.45
N GLY A 303 10.97 -5.63 8.19
CA GLY A 303 10.06 -6.74 8.44
C GLY A 303 8.62 -6.38 8.14
N TYR A 304 7.79 -7.38 7.87
CA TYR A 304 6.34 -7.16 7.77
C TYR A 304 5.55 -8.20 8.56
N LEU A 305 4.42 -7.76 9.11
CA LEU A 305 3.40 -8.63 9.71
C LEU A 305 2.04 -8.20 9.18
N HIS A 306 1.61 -8.84 8.10
CA HIS A 306 0.38 -8.46 7.40
C HIS A 306 -0.78 -9.36 7.79
N VAL A 307 -1.97 -8.79 7.93
CA VAL A 307 -3.19 -9.59 7.97
C VAL A 307 -3.44 -10.17 6.58
N ILE A 308 -3.58 -11.49 6.46
CA ILE A 308 -4.05 -12.11 5.22
C ILE A 308 -5.51 -11.73 5.04
N SER A 309 -5.81 -10.79 4.15
CA SER A 309 -7.12 -10.10 4.14
C SER A 309 -8.11 -10.64 3.12
N ASN A 310 -7.60 -11.38 2.14
CA ASN A 310 -8.33 -12.05 1.07
C ASN A 310 -7.51 -13.23 0.55
N ASN A 311 -8.15 -14.10 -0.24
CA ASN A 311 -7.50 -15.22 -0.92
C ASN A 311 -7.89 -15.16 -2.41
N LEU A 312 -6.90 -15.20 -3.29
CA LEU A 312 -7.11 -15.13 -4.74
C LEU A 312 -7.39 -16.52 -5.34
N ALA A 313 -6.86 -17.58 -4.71
CA ALA A 313 -6.99 -18.96 -5.17
C ALA A 313 -8.30 -19.62 -4.74
N THR A 314 -8.99 -19.08 -3.73
CA THR A 314 -10.25 -19.63 -3.24
C THR A 314 -11.20 -18.51 -2.84
N HIS A 315 -12.46 -18.61 -3.27
CA HIS A 315 -13.48 -17.65 -2.89
C HIS A 315 -13.91 -17.84 -1.44
N TYR A 316 -13.89 -16.75 -0.68
CA TYR A 316 -14.45 -16.66 0.67
C TYR A 316 -15.53 -15.59 0.75
N PRO A 317 -16.40 -15.63 1.78
CA PRO A 317 -17.35 -14.55 2.05
C PRO A 317 -16.67 -13.20 2.30
N ALA A 318 -15.55 -13.18 3.03
CA ALA A 318 -14.77 -11.97 3.31
C ALA A 318 -13.72 -11.70 2.21
N ASP A 319 -13.67 -10.46 1.72
CA ASP A 319 -12.68 -10.00 0.73
C ASP A 319 -12.49 -8.46 0.76
N LEU A 320 -11.83 -7.92 -0.27
CA LEU A 320 -11.53 -6.50 -0.41
C LEU A 320 -12.77 -5.59 -0.55
N SER A 321 -13.94 -6.14 -0.89
CA SER A 321 -15.17 -5.37 -1.10
C SER A 321 -16.00 -5.16 0.18
N ASN A 322 -15.77 -5.97 1.22
CA ASN A 322 -16.60 -5.99 2.43
C ASN A 322 -15.80 -5.91 3.74
N GLU A 323 -14.63 -5.27 3.70
CA GLU A 323 -13.67 -5.14 4.81
C GLU A 323 -14.18 -4.51 6.11
N ARG A 324 -15.39 -3.95 6.12
CA ARG A 324 -16.02 -3.26 7.25
C ARG A 324 -17.11 -4.07 7.96
N HIS A 325 -17.37 -5.30 7.52
CA HIS A 325 -18.30 -6.18 8.22
C HIS A 325 -17.85 -6.47 9.66
N SER A 326 -18.81 -6.55 10.60
CA SER A 326 -18.54 -6.71 12.03
C SER A 326 -17.66 -7.92 12.36
N ASP A 327 -17.92 -9.08 11.73
CA ASP A 327 -17.11 -10.28 11.92
C ASP A 327 -15.66 -10.08 11.46
N VAL A 328 -15.45 -9.38 10.33
CA VAL A 328 -14.11 -9.04 9.81
C VAL A 328 -13.37 -8.15 10.81
N LEU A 329 -14.04 -7.15 11.37
CA LEU A 329 -13.45 -6.25 12.36
C LEU A 329 -13.06 -6.98 13.65
N ARG A 330 -13.94 -7.86 14.15
CA ARG A 330 -13.69 -8.67 15.35
C ARG A 330 -12.47 -9.58 15.17
N ARG A 331 -12.38 -10.30 14.06
CA ARG A 331 -11.22 -11.17 13.76
C ARG A 331 -9.92 -10.37 13.64
N ARG A 332 -9.97 -9.21 12.99
CA ARG A 332 -8.81 -8.32 12.84
C ARG A 332 -8.31 -7.77 14.17
N ALA A 333 -9.18 -7.53 15.15
CA ALA A 333 -8.75 -7.10 16.49
C ALA A 333 -7.84 -8.14 17.16
N VAL A 334 -8.15 -9.44 17.04
CA VAL A 334 -7.31 -10.54 17.54
C VAL A 334 -5.94 -10.55 16.85
N LEU A 335 -5.91 -10.34 15.54
CA LEU A 335 -4.66 -10.31 14.77
C LEU A 335 -3.79 -9.08 15.12
N VAL A 336 -4.40 -7.92 15.37
CA VAL A 336 -3.70 -6.71 15.82
C VAL A 336 -3.03 -6.92 17.17
N ASP A 337 -3.72 -7.57 18.11
CA ASP A 337 -3.14 -7.89 19.42
C ASP A 337 -1.95 -8.87 19.30
N ARG A 338 -2.06 -9.83 18.39
CA ARG A 338 -0.96 -10.74 18.04
C ARG A 338 0.24 -10.01 17.44
N ILE A 339 0.01 -9.07 16.52
CA ILE A 339 1.07 -8.23 15.93
C ILE A 339 1.80 -7.47 17.04
N ARG A 340 1.05 -6.83 17.95
CA ARG A 340 1.64 -6.09 19.10
C ARG A 340 2.51 -7.00 19.97
N THR A 341 2.02 -8.20 20.26
CA THR A 341 2.74 -9.21 21.05
C THR A 341 4.04 -9.64 20.37
N ILE A 342 4.01 -9.94 19.08
CA ILE A 342 5.20 -10.39 18.33
C ILE A 342 6.24 -9.26 18.24
N ILE A 343 5.83 -8.03 17.95
CA ILE A 343 6.76 -6.88 17.88
C ILE A 343 7.42 -6.65 19.25
N THR A 344 6.63 -6.61 20.32
CA THR A 344 7.16 -6.41 21.68
C THR A 344 8.11 -7.54 22.07
N GLY A 345 7.73 -8.79 21.81
CA GLY A 345 8.55 -9.96 22.08
C GLY A 345 9.87 -9.95 21.30
N ARG A 346 9.85 -9.58 20.01
CA ARG A 346 11.06 -9.47 19.18
C ARG A 346 12.04 -8.43 19.73
N LEU A 347 11.52 -7.30 20.20
CA LEU A 347 12.32 -6.25 20.84
C LEU A 347 12.94 -6.73 22.15
N THR A 348 12.21 -7.50 22.97
CA THR A 348 12.75 -8.08 24.22
C THR A 348 13.77 -9.19 24.00
N ALA A 349 13.63 -9.97 22.92
CA ALA A 349 14.48 -11.13 22.64
C ALA A 349 15.82 -10.76 21.99
N SER A 350 15.94 -9.54 21.44
CA SER A 350 17.21 -9.03 20.94
C SER A 350 18.05 -8.60 22.14
N PRO A 351 19.27 -9.15 22.35
CA PRO A 351 20.16 -8.60 23.36
C PRO A 351 20.43 -7.14 22.99
N THR A 352 20.27 -6.23 23.95
CA THR A 352 20.88 -4.90 23.91
C THR A 352 22.30 -5.05 23.38
N HIS A 353 22.65 -4.37 22.28
CA HIS A 353 24.03 -4.20 21.86
C HIS A 353 24.83 -3.71 23.07
N THR A 354 25.52 -4.61 23.76
CA THR A 354 26.62 -4.23 24.63
C THR A 354 27.65 -3.61 23.71
N LEU A 355 27.83 -2.29 23.84
CA LEU A 355 29.02 -1.59 23.41
C LEU A 355 30.21 -2.35 23.98
N GLY A 356 30.82 -3.18 23.14
CA GLY A 356 32.05 -3.88 23.46
C GLY A 356 33.15 -2.83 23.57
N GLU A 357 33.61 -2.63 24.79
CA GLU A 357 34.81 -1.88 25.13
C GLU A 357 35.97 -2.32 24.23
N SER A 358 36.52 -1.35 23.50
CA SER A 358 37.86 -1.45 22.95
C SER A 358 38.87 -1.54 24.10
N ARG A 359 39.59 -2.65 24.15
CA ARG A 359 40.94 -2.69 24.75
C ARG A 359 41.97 -2.77 23.64
#